data_AF-A0A8B8MW22-F1
#
_entry.id   AF-A0A8B8MW22-F1
#
_cell.length_a   1.000
_cell.length_b   1.000
_cell.length_c   1.000
_cell.angle_alpha   90.00
_cell.angle_beta   90.00
_cell.angle_gamma   90.00
#
_symmetry.space_group_name_H-M   'P 1'
#
loop_
_entity.id
_entity.type
_entity.pdbx_description
1 polymer ?
#
loop_
_entity_poly.entity_id
_entity_poly.type
_entity_poly.pdbx_seq_one_letter_code
_entity_poly.pdbx_strand_id
1 'polypeptide(L)'
;MLCPSQVAKLRPVPRPLLSAARRLYDDLRCSISSSSLAQVSPCVDEDCSDFLPWLERKAGVEISSFLSVGKSVYGRSLFASKAIRAGDSILKVPFNVEISPDDLLPEIRSLNIGNVAKLAAVVLKEQKMGQDSEWAPYIRSLPQPEEMHSTVFWSNEELEMIKESLVYQRTIDKKVGMEREFSVLRHALDHQFPEVSKYMNFEDFMRACALVESRAWESSKGYSLIPFADFLNHDGLAKAVLLRDEQKQFSEVIADRNYAPGEQVLISYGKFSNAILLLDFGFTLPHNIHDEVRIQISVPLQDPLYKMKLYLLQRHCLQITCKFGFSKWSSDSFTIKEVRSVKGKGTGIPQSLRAAARVLSCTSLEELNDMEEEATQNDGRLGRRPLKNFNREIQAHQLLLSHITRLIDQYNASAKLMKPTGCPASKRDGIRRSMACELLAGELRNLKSAASWLVSYTTDR
;
A
#
# COMPACT_ATOMS: atom_id res chain seq x y z
N MET A 1 -20.74 47.59 -0.25
CA MET A 1 -21.93 46.93 -0.84
C MET A 1 -21.46 45.97 -1.90
N LEU A 2 -21.43 44.66 -1.60
CA LEU A 2 -21.12 43.60 -2.56
C LEU A 2 -22.03 42.40 -2.27
N CYS A 3 -22.79 42.00 -3.27
CA CYS A 3 -23.51 40.74 -3.42
C CYS A 3 -23.77 40.55 -4.93
N PRO A 4 -24.02 39.33 -5.47
CA PRO A 4 -23.77 38.01 -4.91
C PRO A 4 -23.19 36.99 -5.94
N SER A 5 -22.86 35.82 -5.36
CA SER A 5 -22.56 34.49 -5.90
C SER A 5 -23.09 34.08 -7.29
N GLN A 6 -22.25 33.36 -8.05
CA GLN A 6 -22.67 32.42 -9.09
C GLN A 6 -22.17 31.00 -8.78
N VAL A 7 -23.15 30.13 -8.54
CA VAL A 7 -23.06 28.69 -8.37
C VAL A 7 -22.90 28.03 -9.74
N ALA A 8 -21.77 27.37 -9.99
CA ALA A 8 -21.62 26.51 -11.16
C ALA A 8 -22.27 25.13 -10.89
N LYS A 9 -23.45 24.92 -11.47
CA LYS A 9 -24.15 23.64 -11.54
C LYS A 9 -23.37 22.66 -12.43
N LEU A 10 -22.85 21.57 -11.87
CA LEU A 10 -22.37 20.42 -12.65
C LEU A 10 -23.57 19.66 -13.23
N ARG A 11 -23.67 19.59 -14.57
CA ARG A 11 -24.59 18.70 -15.29
C ARG A 11 -24.01 17.29 -15.41
N PRO A 12 -24.85 16.23 -15.40
CA PRO A 12 -24.40 14.85 -15.51
C PRO A 12 -23.95 14.49 -16.94
N VAL A 13 -22.84 13.77 -17.06
CA VAL A 13 -22.35 13.21 -18.33
C VAL A 13 -22.95 11.79 -18.54
N PRO A 14 -23.33 11.39 -19.77
CA PRO A 14 -24.14 10.19 -20.01
C PRO A 14 -23.37 8.88 -19.83
N ARG A 15 -24.07 7.85 -19.35
CA ARG A 15 -23.62 6.45 -19.25
C ARG A 15 -23.35 5.84 -20.64
N PRO A 16 -22.27 5.06 -20.84
CA PRO A 16 -22.20 4.10 -21.93
C PRO A 16 -23.00 2.84 -21.58
N LEU A 17 -23.86 2.40 -22.50
CA LEU A 17 -24.59 1.13 -22.45
C LEU A 17 -23.61 -0.06 -22.46
N LEU A 18 -23.50 -0.75 -21.32
CA LEU A 18 -22.74 -1.99 -21.15
C LEU A 18 -23.66 -3.20 -21.35
N SER A 19 -23.92 -3.61 -22.60
CA SER A 19 -24.63 -4.87 -22.89
C SER A 19 -23.77 -5.96 -23.54
N ALA A 20 -22.50 -5.69 -23.86
CA ALA A 20 -21.59 -6.68 -24.45
C ALA A 20 -20.49 -7.18 -23.49
N ALA A 21 -20.23 -6.49 -22.37
CA ALA A 21 -19.16 -6.84 -21.44
C ALA A 21 -19.53 -7.95 -20.43
N ARG A 22 -20.81 -8.34 -20.33
CA ARG A 22 -21.27 -9.38 -19.39
C ARG A 22 -20.82 -10.79 -19.79
N ARG A 23 -20.83 -11.12 -21.08
CA ARG A 23 -20.55 -12.50 -21.52
C ARG A 23 -19.08 -12.91 -21.37
N LEU A 24 -18.14 -12.01 -21.62
CA LEU A 24 -16.71 -12.30 -21.47
C LEU A 24 -16.23 -12.33 -20.01
N TYR A 25 -16.96 -11.72 -19.08
CA TYR A 25 -16.65 -11.76 -17.64
C TYR A 25 -17.22 -13.01 -16.96
N ASP A 26 -18.35 -13.54 -17.44
CA ASP A 26 -18.92 -14.79 -16.94
C ASP A 26 -18.11 -16.02 -17.42
N ASP A 27 -17.53 -15.99 -18.63
CA ASP A 27 -16.65 -17.07 -19.12
C ASP A 27 -15.31 -17.17 -18.37
N LEU A 28 -14.79 -16.04 -17.86
CA LEU A 28 -13.62 -16.03 -16.96
C LEU A 28 -13.95 -16.56 -15.56
N ARG A 29 -15.23 -16.58 -15.19
CA ARG A 29 -15.73 -17.10 -13.92
C ARG A 29 -15.86 -18.64 -13.95
N CYS A 30 -16.09 -19.21 -15.13
CA CYS A 30 -16.21 -20.67 -15.32
C CYS A 30 -14.87 -21.40 -15.53
N SER A 31 -13.79 -20.68 -15.83
CA SER A 31 -12.45 -21.27 -16.06
C SER A 31 -11.47 -21.13 -14.90
N ILE A 32 -11.89 -20.44 -13.82
CA ILE A 32 -11.20 -20.42 -12.52
C ILE A 32 -12.05 -21.23 -11.53
N SER A 33 -12.25 -22.51 -11.83
CA SER A 33 -12.76 -23.46 -10.85
C SER A 33 -11.66 -23.73 -9.83
N SER A 34 -11.81 -23.11 -8.65
CA SER A 34 -11.35 -23.62 -7.36
C SER A 34 -9.95 -24.25 -7.34
N SER A 35 -8.89 -23.44 -7.33
CA SER A 35 -7.75 -23.79 -6.48
C SER A 35 -8.23 -23.59 -5.04
N SER A 36 -8.51 -24.68 -4.35
CA SER A 36 -9.05 -24.74 -2.99
C SER A 36 -8.24 -23.91 -2.00
N LEU A 37 -8.65 -22.66 -1.77
CA LEU A 37 -8.53 -22.06 -0.44
C LEU A 37 -9.52 -22.84 0.42
N ALA A 38 -9.00 -23.73 1.26
CA ALA A 38 -9.80 -24.52 2.18
C ALA A 38 -10.81 -23.60 2.87
N GLN A 39 -12.11 -23.90 2.75
CA GLN A 39 -13.12 -23.32 3.62
C GLN A 39 -12.80 -23.80 5.03
N VAL A 40 -12.07 -22.99 5.78
CA VAL A 40 -11.76 -23.26 7.19
C VAL A 40 -13.02 -22.95 7.97
N SER A 41 -13.56 -23.96 8.65
CA SER A 41 -14.67 -23.79 9.59
C SER A 41 -14.32 -22.72 10.62
N PRO A 42 -15.22 -21.78 10.94
CA PRO A 42 -14.94 -20.75 11.94
C PRO A 42 -14.64 -21.43 13.28
N CYS A 43 -13.41 -21.25 13.77
CA CYS A 43 -13.11 -21.51 15.17
C CYS A 43 -13.57 -20.26 15.94
N VAL A 44 -14.54 -20.44 16.85
CA VAL A 44 -15.00 -19.38 17.72
C VAL A 44 -13.81 -18.87 18.52
N ASP A 45 -13.56 -17.57 18.49
CA ASP A 45 -12.54 -16.98 19.33
C ASP A 45 -13.13 -16.75 20.72
N GLU A 46 -13.04 -17.76 21.60
CA GLU A 46 -13.60 -17.72 22.96
C GLU A 46 -13.12 -16.48 23.74
N ASP A 47 -11.87 -16.04 23.49
CA ASP A 47 -11.24 -14.86 24.08
C ASP A 47 -11.92 -13.52 23.70
N CYS A 48 -12.83 -13.51 22.71
CA CYS A 48 -13.44 -12.31 22.16
C CYS A 48 -14.97 -12.29 22.20
N SER A 49 -15.58 -13.30 22.85
CA SER A 49 -17.04 -13.40 22.98
C SER A 49 -17.68 -12.16 23.61
N ASP A 50 -16.98 -11.52 24.57
CA ASP A 50 -17.45 -10.32 25.27
C ASP A 50 -17.07 -8.99 24.59
N PHE A 51 -16.30 -9.02 23.50
CA PHE A 51 -15.77 -7.81 22.88
C PHE A 51 -16.86 -6.94 22.24
N LEU A 52 -17.69 -7.51 21.38
CA LEU A 52 -18.76 -6.76 20.72
C LEU A 52 -19.80 -6.24 21.73
N PRO A 53 -20.29 -7.04 22.71
CA PRO A 53 -21.14 -6.54 23.78
C PRO A 53 -20.52 -5.41 24.62
N TRP A 54 -19.20 -5.45 24.88
CA TRP A 54 -18.51 -4.32 25.53
C TRP A 54 -18.52 -3.07 24.65
N LEU A 55 -18.16 -3.20 23.38
CA LEU A 55 -18.04 -2.07 22.48
C LEU A 55 -19.40 -1.40 22.23
N GLU A 56 -20.46 -2.18 22.08
CA GLU A 56 -21.84 -1.66 21.93
C GLU A 56 -22.33 -0.92 23.18
N ARG A 57 -21.99 -1.42 24.38
CA ARG A 57 -22.27 -0.69 25.63
C ARG A 57 -21.53 0.64 25.69
N LYS A 58 -20.26 0.69 25.28
CA LYS A 58 -19.47 1.93 25.23
C LYS A 58 -19.99 2.90 24.15
N ALA A 59 -20.41 2.37 23.00
CA ALA A 59 -20.97 3.15 21.90
C ALA A 59 -22.38 3.68 22.20
N GLY A 60 -23.15 2.96 23.02
CA GLY A 60 -24.56 3.25 23.30
C GLY A 60 -25.51 2.83 22.17
N VAL A 61 -25.02 2.08 21.17
CA VAL A 61 -25.76 1.63 19.99
C VAL A 61 -25.26 0.25 19.53
N GLU A 62 -26.12 -0.50 18.83
CA GLU A 62 -25.71 -1.74 18.14
C GLU A 62 -24.71 -1.40 17.02
N ILE A 63 -23.59 -2.14 16.97
CA ILE A 63 -22.55 -1.95 15.96
C ILE A 63 -22.76 -2.91 14.80
N SER A 64 -23.12 -4.16 15.09
CA SER A 64 -23.44 -5.15 14.05
C SER A 64 -24.25 -6.32 14.61
N SER A 65 -25.35 -6.64 13.95
CA SER A 65 -26.06 -7.91 14.12
C SER A 65 -25.78 -8.93 13.01
N PHE A 66 -24.82 -8.66 12.12
CA PHE A 66 -24.47 -9.50 10.97
C PHE A 66 -23.15 -10.26 11.13
N LEU A 67 -22.31 -9.85 12.07
CA LEU A 67 -20.93 -10.29 12.15
C LEU A 67 -20.64 -11.01 13.47
N SER A 68 -19.76 -11.99 13.42
CA SER A 68 -19.18 -12.67 14.57
C SER A 68 -17.66 -12.70 14.46
N VAL A 69 -16.96 -12.57 15.58
CA VAL A 69 -15.50 -12.65 15.63
C VAL A 69 -15.06 -14.12 15.60
N GLY A 70 -14.04 -14.43 14.81
CA GLY A 70 -13.39 -15.73 14.79
C GLY A 70 -11.93 -15.62 14.36
N LYS A 71 -11.28 -16.78 14.17
CA LYS A 71 -9.90 -16.87 13.65
C LYS A 71 -9.87 -17.49 12.25
N SER A 72 -9.08 -16.90 11.36
CA SER A 72 -8.75 -17.43 10.04
C SER A 72 -7.23 -17.58 9.88
N VAL A 73 -6.78 -17.96 8.68
CA VAL A 73 -5.35 -17.97 8.33
C VAL A 73 -4.70 -16.58 8.41
N TYR A 74 -5.50 -15.51 8.41
CA TYR A 74 -5.07 -14.12 8.56
C TYR A 74 -5.10 -13.63 10.02
N GLY A 75 -5.34 -14.53 10.98
CA GLY A 75 -5.54 -14.18 12.39
C GLY A 75 -7.00 -13.83 12.69
N ARG A 76 -7.22 -12.87 13.60
CA ARG A 76 -8.56 -12.40 13.98
C ARG A 76 -9.32 -11.90 12.75
N SER A 77 -10.58 -12.32 12.60
CA SER A 77 -11.39 -12.10 11.39
C SER A 77 -12.86 -11.92 11.76
N LEU A 78 -13.63 -11.27 10.87
CA LEU A 78 -15.09 -11.22 10.97
C LEU A 78 -15.77 -12.17 9.98
N PHE A 79 -16.76 -12.89 10.47
CA PHE A 79 -17.56 -13.84 9.69
C PHE A 79 -19.03 -13.44 9.73
N ALA A 80 -19.75 -13.74 8.65
CA ALA A 80 -21.18 -13.52 8.57
C ALA A 80 -21.91 -14.46 9.54
N SER A 81 -22.56 -13.94 10.58
CA SER A 81 -23.35 -14.74 11.54
C SER A 81 -24.69 -15.18 10.95
N LYS A 82 -25.17 -14.48 9.92
CA LYS A 82 -26.38 -14.76 9.13
C LYS A 82 -26.14 -14.35 7.68
N ALA A 83 -27.10 -14.64 6.79
CA ALA A 83 -26.98 -14.25 5.39
C ALA A 83 -26.94 -12.71 5.27
N ILE A 84 -25.97 -12.20 4.50
CA ILE A 84 -25.80 -10.77 4.19
C ILE A 84 -26.06 -10.57 2.71
N ARG A 85 -26.82 -9.52 2.36
CA ARG A 85 -27.08 -9.14 0.97
C ARG A 85 -26.19 -7.96 0.57
N ALA A 86 -25.85 -7.90 -0.72
CA ALA A 86 -25.21 -6.72 -1.28
C ALA A 86 -26.06 -5.46 -1.01
N GLY A 87 -25.43 -4.41 -0.49
CA GLY A 87 -26.07 -3.17 -0.06
C GLY A 87 -26.43 -3.12 1.43
N ASP A 88 -26.33 -4.22 2.18
CA ASP A 88 -26.54 -4.21 3.62
C ASP A 88 -25.40 -3.46 4.33
N SER A 89 -25.75 -2.65 5.34
CA SER A 89 -24.78 -2.04 6.26
C SER A 89 -24.35 -3.10 7.27
N ILE A 90 -23.16 -3.68 7.07
CA ILE A 90 -22.71 -4.84 7.85
C ILE A 90 -22.12 -4.45 9.21
N LEU A 91 -21.60 -3.24 9.35
CA LEU A 91 -21.22 -2.66 10.63
C LEU A 91 -21.35 -1.14 10.59
N LYS A 92 -21.55 -0.56 11.77
CA LYS A 92 -21.60 0.90 12.00
C LYS A 92 -20.97 1.23 13.34
N VAL A 93 -19.84 1.92 13.32
CA VAL A 93 -19.06 2.28 14.51
C VAL A 93 -19.10 3.80 14.69
N PRO A 94 -19.72 4.34 15.74
CA PRO A 94 -19.73 5.78 15.98
C PRO A 94 -18.33 6.30 16.37
N PHE A 95 -18.05 7.57 16.08
CA PHE A 95 -16.72 8.16 16.33
C PHE A 95 -16.34 8.25 17.81
N ASN A 96 -17.32 8.23 18.73
CA ASN A 96 -17.07 8.32 20.17
C ASN A 96 -16.35 7.10 20.78
N VAL A 97 -16.24 5.99 20.03
CA VAL A 97 -15.50 4.79 20.46
C VAL A 97 -14.19 4.58 19.68
N GLU A 98 -13.86 5.47 18.74
CA GLU A 98 -12.58 5.45 18.04
C GLU A 98 -11.45 5.88 18.98
N ILE A 99 -10.25 5.33 18.78
CA ILE A 99 -9.04 5.83 19.45
C ILE A 99 -8.35 6.79 18.50
N SER A 100 -8.11 8.02 18.96
CA SER A 100 -7.51 9.07 18.15
C SER A 100 -6.45 9.85 18.94
N PRO A 101 -5.57 10.63 18.28
CA PRO A 101 -4.60 11.48 18.97
C PRO A 101 -5.20 12.59 19.82
N ASP A 102 -6.53 12.80 19.81
CA ASP A 102 -7.19 13.83 20.62
C ASP A 102 -7.13 13.54 22.13
N ASP A 103 -6.88 12.28 22.51
CA ASP A 103 -6.66 11.87 23.90
C ASP A 103 -5.26 12.23 24.43
N LEU A 104 -4.37 12.74 23.56
CA LEU A 104 -3.08 13.27 23.96
C LEU A 104 -3.21 14.68 24.54
N LEU A 105 -2.34 14.98 25.50
CA LEU A 105 -2.17 16.33 26.00
C LEU A 105 -1.78 17.29 24.87
N PRO A 106 -2.26 18.56 24.90
CA PRO A 106 -2.01 19.53 23.85
C PRO A 106 -0.53 19.68 23.47
N GLU A 107 0.36 19.58 24.44
CA GLU A 107 1.81 19.72 24.29
C GLU A 107 2.39 18.55 23.47
N ILE A 108 2.01 17.31 23.79
CA ILE A 108 2.43 16.12 23.03
C ILE A 108 1.79 16.14 21.64
N ARG A 109 0.53 16.55 21.53
CA ARG A 109 -0.17 16.68 20.25
C ARG A 109 0.46 17.73 19.33
N SER A 110 1.07 18.77 19.90
CA SER A 110 1.77 19.84 19.18
C SER A 110 3.16 19.45 18.67
N LEU A 111 3.70 18.29 19.08
CA LEU A 111 5.01 17.84 18.63
C LEU A 111 5.05 17.67 17.11
N ASN A 112 6.18 18.03 16.52
CA ASN A 112 6.46 17.88 15.09
C ASN A 112 6.89 16.44 14.76
N ILE A 113 6.00 15.49 15.05
CA ILE A 113 6.12 14.06 14.70
C ILE A 113 4.92 13.65 13.84
N GLY A 114 5.04 12.55 13.10
CA GLY A 114 3.98 12.03 12.24
C GLY A 114 2.70 11.65 13.01
N ASN A 115 1.57 11.65 12.31
CA ASN A 115 0.28 11.28 12.90
C ASN A 115 0.25 9.83 13.41
N VAL A 116 0.99 8.93 12.74
CA VAL A 116 1.20 7.55 13.19
C VAL A 116 1.85 7.52 14.56
N ALA A 117 2.97 8.23 14.74
CA ALA A 117 3.68 8.32 16.02
C ALA A 117 2.80 8.90 17.14
N LYS A 118 1.96 9.90 16.84
CA LYS A 118 1.01 10.46 17.80
C LYS A 118 -0.01 9.41 18.25
N LEU A 119 -0.66 8.73 17.31
CA LEU A 119 -1.63 7.69 17.68
C LEU A 119 -0.96 6.50 18.37
N ALA A 120 0.26 6.14 17.98
CA ALA A 120 1.05 5.11 18.65
C ALA A 120 1.32 5.45 20.12
N ALA A 121 1.56 6.73 20.45
CA ALA A 121 1.70 7.17 21.84
C ALA A 121 0.42 6.95 22.66
N VAL A 122 -0.76 7.14 22.06
CA VAL A 122 -2.06 6.81 22.70
C VAL A 122 -2.18 5.31 22.92
N VAL A 123 -1.89 4.49 21.90
CA VAL A 123 -1.93 3.03 22.01
C VAL A 123 -1.02 2.52 23.13
N LEU A 124 0.20 3.07 23.23
CA LEU A 124 1.12 2.74 24.31
C LEU A 124 0.59 3.10 25.68
N LYS A 125 0.01 4.30 25.83
CA LYS A 125 -0.61 4.74 27.08
C LYS A 125 -1.70 3.75 27.50
N GLU A 126 -2.63 3.42 26.60
CA GLU A 126 -3.73 2.49 26.89
C GLU A 126 -3.22 1.07 27.21
N GLN A 127 -2.15 0.61 26.54
CA GLN A 127 -1.48 -0.66 26.88
C GLN A 127 -0.88 -0.65 28.29
N LYS A 128 -0.24 0.44 28.71
CA LYS A 128 0.36 0.54 30.05
C LYS A 128 -0.68 0.73 31.16
N MET A 129 -1.82 1.34 30.86
CA MET A 129 -2.96 1.41 31.79
C MET A 129 -3.56 0.02 32.07
N GLY A 130 -3.37 -0.96 31.18
CA GLY A 130 -3.79 -2.34 31.43
C GLY A 130 -5.30 -2.45 31.65
N GLN A 131 -5.71 -2.98 32.81
CA GLN A 131 -7.14 -3.14 33.13
C GLN A 131 -7.84 -1.82 33.48
N ASP A 132 -7.08 -0.78 33.83
CA ASP A 132 -7.64 0.54 34.14
C ASP A 132 -7.97 1.34 32.86
N SER A 133 -7.53 0.86 31.68
CA SER A 133 -7.91 1.44 30.39
C SER A 133 -9.38 1.14 30.09
N GLU A 134 -10.14 2.17 29.72
CA GLU A 134 -11.50 1.96 29.22
C GLU A 134 -11.52 1.15 27.92
N TRP A 135 -10.41 1.11 27.18
CA TRP A 135 -10.20 0.37 25.93
C TRP A 135 -9.51 -0.98 26.16
N ALA A 136 -9.32 -1.43 27.41
CA ALA A 136 -8.61 -2.66 27.71
C ALA A 136 -9.07 -3.88 26.89
N PRO A 137 -10.39 -4.11 26.64
CA PRO A 137 -10.84 -5.21 25.79
C PRO A 137 -10.36 -5.09 24.33
N TYR A 138 -10.31 -3.87 23.78
CA TYR A 138 -9.77 -3.63 22.43
C TYR A 138 -8.25 -3.79 22.40
N ILE A 139 -7.53 -3.20 23.34
CA ILE A 139 -6.08 -3.29 23.39
C ILE A 139 -5.60 -4.74 23.50
N ARG A 140 -6.29 -5.58 24.28
CA ARG A 140 -6.01 -7.03 24.36
C ARG A 140 -6.32 -7.80 23.07
N SER A 141 -7.22 -7.28 22.23
CA SER A 141 -7.62 -7.93 20.98
C SER A 141 -6.65 -7.66 19.82
N LEU A 142 -5.78 -6.65 19.96
CA LEU A 142 -4.75 -6.30 18.98
C LEU A 142 -3.73 -7.43 18.81
N PRO A 143 -3.12 -7.56 17.61
CA PRO A 143 -2.11 -8.56 17.34
C PRO A 143 -0.98 -8.56 18.36
N GLN A 144 -0.60 -9.76 18.80
CA GLN A 144 0.57 -9.94 19.65
C GLN A 144 1.85 -9.85 18.82
N PRO A 145 3.01 -9.55 19.43
CA PRO A 145 4.28 -9.41 18.71
C PRO A 145 4.61 -10.58 17.79
N GLU A 146 4.16 -11.79 18.12
CA GLU A 146 4.40 -13.00 17.35
C GLU A 146 3.65 -13.06 16.02
N GLU A 147 2.53 -12.34 15.93
CA GLU A 147 1.65 -12.24 14.77
C GLU A 147 2.05 -11.05 13.86
N MET A 148 3.02 -10.23 14.29
CA MET A 148 3.46 -9.06 13.54
C MET A 148 4.57 -9.41 12.56
N HIS A 149 4.28 -9.19 11.27
CA HIS A 149 5.16 -9.60 10.17
C HIS A 149 5.61 -8.45 9.26
N SER A 150 5.33 -7.19 9.61
CA SER A 150 5.94 -6.03 8.93
C SER A 150 7.46 -6.15 8.94
N THR A 151 8.10 -5.70 7.84
CA THR A 151 9.56 -5.79 7.65
C THR A 151 10.36 -5.03 8.70
N VAL A 152 9.75 -4.08 9.42
CA VAL A 152 10.42 -3.43 10.56
C VAL A 152 10.80 -4.42 11.67
N PHE A 153 10.15 -5.58 11.74
CA PHE A 153 10.47 -6.64 12.71
C PHE A 153 11.32 -7.78 12.14
N TRP A 154 11.81 -7.63 10.90
CA TRP A 154 12.65 -8.64 10.28
C TRP A 154 14.10 -8.50 10.76
N SER A 155 14.77 -9.64 10.93
CA SER A 155 16.22 -9.69 11.17
C SER A 155 17.00 -9.24 9.94
N ASN A 156 18.30 -9.00 10.08
CA ASN A 156 19.13 -8.65 8.94
C ASN A 156 19.14 -9.77 7.89
N GLU A 157 19.22 -11.03 8.32
CA GLU A 157 19.19 -12.21 7.45
C GLU A 157 17.85 -12.34 6.72
N GLU A 158 16.74 -12.02 7.39
CA GLU A 158 15.42 -12.01 6.77
C GLU A 158 15.30 -10.88 5.74
N LEU A 159 15.80 -9.68 6.06
CA LEU A 159 15.78 -8.55 5.12
C LEU A 159 16.65 -8.81 3.89
N GLU A 160 17.79 -9.50 4.02
CA GLU A 160 18.63 -9.86 2.88
C GLU A 160 17.89 -10.70 1.82
N MET A 161 16.81 -11.40 2.20
CA MET A 161 15.96 -12.11 1.23
C MET A 161 15.34 -11.15 0.21
N ILE A 162 15.05 -9.90 0.59
CA ILE A 162 14.36 -8.91 -0.25
C ILE A 162 15.26 -7.77 -0.71
N LYS A 163 16.59 -7.93 -0.65
CA LYS A 163 17.58 -6.88 -0.96
C LYS A 163 17.43 -6.19 -2.33
N GLU A 164 16.89 -6.91 -3.32
CA GLU A 164 16.66 -6.37 -4.67
C GLU A 164 15.40 -5.49 -4.75
N SER A 165 14.49 -5.63 -3.79
CA SER A 165 13.27 -4.83 -3.69
C SER A 165 13.57 -3.50 -3.00
N LEU A 166 12.89 -2.44 -3.43
CA LEU A 166 12.93 -1.14 -2.73
C LEU A 166 12.39 -1.24 -1.30
N VAL A 167 11.62 -2.29 -0.97
CA VAL A 167 11.14 -2.55 0.39
C VAL A 167 12.32 -2.70 1.37
N TYR A 168 13.46 -3.23 0.93
CA TYR A 168 14.67 -3.32 1.78
C TYR A 168 15.09 -1.95 2.31
N GLN A 169 15.42 -1.03 1.41
CA GLN A 169 15.87 0.32 1.79
C GLN A 169 14.77 1.09 2.52
N ARG A 170 13.51 0.95 2.09
CA ARG A 170 12.37 1.58 2.76
C ARG A 170 12.19 1.12 4.19
N THR A 171 12.45 -0.15 4.46
CA THR A 171 12.39 -0.68 5.83
C THR A 171 13.43 -0.02 6.71
N ILE A 172 14.66 0.14 6.21
CA ILE A 172 15.75 0.84 6.92
C ILE A 172 15.36 2.29 7.17
N ASP A 173 14.92 3.01 6.14
CA ASP A 173 14.52 4.42 6.24
C ASP A 173 13.36 4.60 7.24
N LYS A 174 12.41 3.66 7.24
CA LYS A 174 11.26 3.64 8.16
C LYS A 174 11.71 3.43 9.61
N LYS A 175 12.61 2.48 9.88
CA LYS A 175 13.22 2.28 11.22
C LYS A 175 13.91 3.55 11.71
N VAL A 176 14.76 4.16 10.88
CA VAL A 176 15.46 5.42 11.22
C VAL A 176 14.48 6.56 11.46
N GLY A 177 13.39 6.65 10.68
CA GLY A 177 12.32 7.62 10.89
C GLY A 177 11.65 7.45 12.26
N MET A 178 11.27 6.21 12.60
CA MET A 178 10.67 5.89 13.90
C MET A 178 11.61 6.21 15.06
N GLU A 179 12.92 5.93 14.95
CA GLU A 179 13.90 6.27 15.99
C GLU A 179 13.99 7.78 16.26
N ARG A 180 13.94 8.58 15.19
CA ARG A 180 13.94 10.05 15.28
C ARG A 180 12.67 10.55 15.96
N GLU A 181 11.50 10.08 15.53
CA GLU A 181 10.21 10.46 16.11
C GLU A 181 10.11 10.03 17.57
N PHE A 182 10.57 8.81 17.89
CA PHE A 182 10.64 8.31 19.26
C PHE A 182 11.53 9.18 20.14
N SER A 183 12.67 9.63 19.62
CA SER A 183 13.58 10.51 20.37
C SER A 183 12.93 11.86 20.71
N VAL A 184 12.18 12.44 19.77
CA VAL A 184 11.41 13.68 20.00
C VAL A 184 10.30 13.47 21.03
N LEU A 185 9.53 12.39 20.89
CA LEU A 185 8.46 12.04 21.82
C LEU A 185 9.00 11.80 23.23
N ARG A 186 10.04 10.97 23.36
CA ARG A 186 10.67 10.64 24.65
C ARG A 186 11.20 11.88 25.35
N HIS A 187 11.88 12.77 24.63
CA HIS A 187 12.36 14.03 25.20
C HIS A 187 11.20 14.87 25.76
N ALA A 188 10.08 14.98 25.04
CA ALA A 188 8.91 15.71 25.54
C ALA A 188 8.29 15.04 26.79
N LEU A 189 8.23 13.70 26.80
CA LEU A 189 7.72 12.93 27.93
C LEU A 189 8.64 13.01 29.15
N ASP A 190 9.96 13.02 28.98
CA ASP A 190 10.91 13.17 30.10
C ASP A 190 10.70 14.49 30.86
N HIS A 191 10.40 15.58 30.15
CA HIS A 191 10.16 16.89 30.76
C HIS A 191 8.81 17.01 31.44
N GLN A 192 7.77 16.32 30.94
CA GLN A 192 6.39 16.51 31.40
C GLN A 192 5.87 15.37 32.27
N PHE A 193 6.30 14.13 31.99
CA PHE A 193 5.82 12.88 32.61
C PHE A 193 6.96 11.87 32.76
N PRO A 194 7.98 12.15 33.61
CA PRO A 194 9.15 11.29 33.76
C PRO A 194 8.80 9.85 34.18
N GLU A 195 7.74 9.69 34.98
CA GLU A 195 7.24 8.37 35.38
C GLU A 195 6.70 7.56 34.20
N VAL A 196 6.08 8.20 33.20
CA VAL A 196 5.59 7.51 31.99
C VAL A 196 6.74 7.19 31.06
N SER A 197 7.68 8.12 30.90
CA SER A 197 8.84 7.96 30.00
C SER A 197 9.71 6.75 30.37
N LYS A 198 9.88 6.50 31.68
CA LYS A 198 10.69 5.37 32.19
C LYS A 198 10.25 4.00 31.67
N TYR A 199 8.96 3.82 31.39
CA TYR A 199 8.42 2.54 30.91
C TYR A 199 8.30 2.45 29.39
N MET A 200 8.69 3.51 28.67
CA MET A 200 8.60 3.57 27.22
C MET A 200 9.95 3.23 26.59
N ASN A 201 10.00 2.11 25.89
CA ASN A 201 11.16 1.71 25.09
C ASN A 201 10.84 1.84 23.59
N PHE A 202 11.90 1.89 22.78
CA PHE A 202 11.77 2.05 21.34
C PHE A 202 11.04 0.86 20.67
N GLU A 203 11.20 -0.35 21.21
CA GLU A 203 10.60 -1.56 20.65
C GLU A 203 9.07 -1.57 20.82
N ASP A 204 8.58 -1.17 21.99
CA ASP A 204 7.16 -0.92 22.28
C ASP A 204 6.61 0.14 21.32
N PHE A 205 7.32 1.25 21.13
CA PHE A 205 6.92 2.31 20.22
C PHE A 205 6.87 1.84 18.76
N MET A 206 7.88 1.11 18.30
CA MET A 206 7.88 0.51 16.96
C MET A 206 6.71 -0.46 16.75
N ARG A 207 6.37 -1.27 17.77
CA ARG A 207 5.17 -2.11 17.75
C ARG A 207 3.89 -1.29 17.65
N ALA A 208 3.74 -0.27 18.48
CA ALA A 208 2.56 0.60 18.45
C ALA A 208 2.42 1.32 17.11
N CYS A 209 3.52 1.80 16.51
CA CYS A 209 3.51 2.38 15.17
C CYS A 209 3.05 1.38 14.12
N ALA A 210 3.56 0.15 14.12
CA ALA A 210 3.12 -0.87 13.16
C ALA A 210 1.66 -1.30 13.36
N LEU A 211 1.15 -1.32 14.60
CA LEU A 211 -0.27 -1.53 14.88
C LEU A 211 -1.11 -0.40 14.27
N VAL A 212 -0.69 0.85 14.45
CA VAL A 212 -1.37 2.01 13.88
C VAL A 212 -1.32 1.98 12.35
N GLU A 213 -0.17 1.74 11.73
CA GLU A 213 -0.04 1.72 10.27
C GLU A 213 -0.89 0.64 9.60
N SER A 214 -0.99 -0.53 10.25
CA SER A 214 -1.74 -1.66 9.70
C SER A 214 -3.26 -1.57 9.92
N ARG A 215 -3.72 -0.78 10.91
CA ARG A 215 -5.11 -0.82 11.39
C ARG A 215 -5.81 0.53 11.46
N ALA A 216 -5.09 1.64 11.44
CA ALA A 216 -5.70 2.95 11.55
C ALA A 216 -6.17 3.47 10.20
N TRP A 217 -7.23 4.25 10.22
CA TRP A 217 -7.76 4.92 9.05
C TRP A 217 -7.50 6.41 9.08
N GLU A 218 -7.06 6.96 7.95
CA GLU A 218 -6.78 8.39 7.78
C GLU A 218 -8.03 9.20 7.41
N SER A 219 -8.35 10.21 8.23
CA SER A 219 -9.40 11.19 7.99
C SER A 219 -8.83 12.61 7.88
N SER A 220 -9.68 13.61 7.62
CA SER A 220 -9.28 15.02 7.69
C SER A 220 -8.83 15.45 9.09
N LYS A 221 -9.17 14.70 10.13
CA LYS A 221 -8.76 14.95 11.52
C LYS A 221 -7.51 14.17 11.93
N GLY A 222 -6.94 13.36 11.05
CA GLY A 222 -5.79 12.50 11.31
C GLY A 222 -6.14 11.01 11.31
N TYR A 223 -5.27 10.21 11.89
CA TYR A 223 -5.43 8.75 11.97
C TYR A 223 -6.28 8.37 13.19
N SER A 224 -7.08 7.31 13.06
CA SER A 224 -7.91 6.76 14.13
C SER A 224 -7.93 5.23 14.04
N LEU A 225 -7.88 4.55 15.18
CA LEU A 225 -8.23 3.13 15.27
C LEU A 225 -9.73 3.01 15.49
N ILE A 226 -10.37 2.11 14.74
CA ILE A 226 -11.81 1.95 14.72
C ILE A 226 -12.10 0.53 15.20
N PRO A 227 -12.33 0.33 16.52
CA PRO A 227 -12.52 -1.00 17.08
C PRO A 227 -13.61 -1.77 16.35
N PHE A 228 -13.43 -3.09 16.21
CA PHE A 228 -14.27 -4.00 15.45
C PHE A 228 -14.15 -3.87 13.93
N ALA A 229 -14.13 -2.65 13.37
CA ALA A 229 -13.92 -2.45 11.94
C ALA A 229 -12.52 -2.92 11.49
N ASP A 230 -11.52 -2.77 12.36
CA ASP A 230 -10.14 -3.22 12.14
C ASP A 230 -9.94 -4.75 12.18
N PHE A 231 -10.99 -5.53 12.44
CA PHE A 231 -10.97 -7.00 12.34
C PHE A 231 -11.35 -7.50 10.93
N LEU A 232 -11.80 -6.62 10.03
CA LEU A 232 -12.06 -6.97 8.64
C LEU A 232 -10.73 -7.14 7.90
N ASN A 233 -10.54 -8.27 7.23
CA ASN A 233 -9.32 -8.57 6.46
C ASN A 233 -9.41 -8.08 5.02
N HIS A 234 -8.24 -8.03 4.35
CA HIS A 234 -8.10 -7.54 2.99
C HIS A 234 -8.44 -8.60 1.92
N ASP A 235 -9.20 -8.19 0.91
CA ASP A 235 -9.21 -8.81 -0.42
C ASP A 235 -8.98 -7.74 -1.51
N GLY A 236 -8.04 -7.99 -2.42
CA GLY A 236 -7.74 -7.12 -3.55
C GLY A 236 -8.88 -7.02 -4.58
N LEU A 237 -9.82 -7.96 -4.56
CA LEU A 237 -11.00 -7.98 -5.44
C LEU A 237 -12.26 -7.38 -4.79
N ALA A 238 -12.25 -7.17 -3.47
CA ALA A 238 -13.35 -6.54 -2.77
C ALA A 238 -13.55 -5.08 -3.25
N LYS A 239 -14.80 -4.66 -3.25
CA LYS A 239 -15.22 -3.27 -3.48
C LYS A 239 -15.75 -2.63 -2.21
N ALA A 240 -16.11 -3.44 -1.21
CA ALA A 240 -16.44 -2.95 0.12
C ALA A 240 -15.23 -2.23 0.71
N VAL A 241 -15.45 -1.05 1.27
CA VAL A 241 -14.45 -0.21 1.94
C VAL A 241 -15.09 0.37 3.19
N LEU A 242 -14.26 0.82 4.13
CA LEU A 242 -14.75 1.62 5.25
C LEU A 242 -15.12 3.02 4.77
N LEU A 243 -16.37 3.40 4.97
CA LEU A 243 -16.92 4.71 4.68
C LEU A 243 -17.02 5.50 5.99
N ARG A 244 -16.75 6.80 5.94
CA ARG A 244 -16.95 7.72 7.06
C ARG A 244 -18.04 8.72 6.72
N ASP A 245 -19.05 8.83 7.58
CA ASP A 245 -20.08 9.86 7.52
C ASP A 245 -19.77 10.92 8.59
N GLU A 246 -19.07 11.99 8.19
CA GLU A 246 -18.73 13.11 9.07
C GLU A 246 -19.96 13.90 9.54
N GLN A 247 -21.10 13.83 8.84
CA GLN A 247 -22.30 14.54 9.31
C GLN A 247 -22.97 13.78 10.44
N LYS A 248 -23.01 12.44 10.32
CA LYS A 248 -23.62 11.56 11.31
C LYS A 248 -22.64 10.98 12.33
N GLN A 249 -21.35 11.30 12.20
CA GLN A 249 -20.26 10.92 13.10
C GLN A 249 -20.15 9.39 13.32
N PHE A 250 -20.14 8.63 12.22
CA PHE A 250 -19.86 7.18 12.28
C PHE A 250 -19.06 6.70 11.07
N SER A 251 -18.40 5.56 11.25
CA SER A 251 -17.76 4.75 10.23
C SER A 251 -18.66 3.55 9.90
N GLU A 252 -18.89 3.24 8.63
CA GLU A 252 -19.72 2.10 8.20
C GLU A 252 -19.07 1.31 7.08
N VAL A 253 -19.40 0.02 7.00
CA VAL A 253 -19.07 -0.82 5.83
C VAL A 253 -20.36 -1.32 5.23
N ILE A 254 -20.47 -1.18 3.91
CA ILE A 254 -21.59 -1.69 3.12
C ILE A 254 -21.12 -2.91 2.33
N ALA A 255 -21.86 -4.01 2.41
CA ALA A 255 -21.57 -5.23 1.66
C ALA A 255 -21.63 -4.98 0.15
N ASP A 256 -20.56 -5.34 -0.56
CA ASP A 256 -20.46 -5.23 -2.01
C ASP A 256 -20.98 -6.46 -2.76
N ARG A 257 -21.23 -7.55 -2.02
CA ARG A 257 -21.77 -8.82 -2.51
C ARG A 257 -22.58 -9.52 -1.42
N ASN A 258 -23.19 -10.65 -1.76
CA ASN A 258 -23.85 -11.51 -0.79
C ASN A 258 -22.82 -12.37 -0.04
N TYR A 259 -23.07 -12.63 1.24
CA TYR A 259 -22.30 -13.56 2.07
C TYR A 259 -23.22 -14.62 2.67
N ALA A 260 -22.79 -15.89 2.63
CA ALA A 260 -23.45 -16.97 3.32
C ALA A 260 -23.09 -16.96 4.83
N PRO A 261 -23.96 -17.47 5.73
CA PRO A 261 -23.57 -17.67 7.12
C PRO A 261 -22.27 -18.48 7.24
N GLY A 262 -21.36 -18.07 8.11
CA GLY A 262 -20.03 -18.63 8.30
C GLY A 262 -18.97 -18.17 7.29
N GLU A 263 -19.33 -17.38 6.28
CA GLU A 263 -18.37 -16.85 5.31
C GLU A 263 -17.59 -15.66 5.90
N GLN A 264 -16.28 -15.61 5.67
CA GLN A 264 -15.47 -14.46 6.09
C GLN A 264 -15.84 -13.22 5.28
N VAL A 265 -16.02 -12.11 5.99
CA VAL A 265 -16.32 -10.82 5.39
C VAL A 265 -15.01 -10.05 5.20
N LEU A 266 -14.73 -9.66 3.95
CA LEU A 266 -13.48 -9.05 3.53
C LEU A 266 -13.75 -7.68 2.92
N ILE A 267 -12.79 -6.76 3.07
CA ILE A 267 -12.84 -5.42 2.49
C ILE A 267 -11.58 -5.12 1.66
N SER A 268 -11.63 -4.05 0.87
CA SER A 268 -10.43 -3.51 0.25
C SER A 268 -9.79 -2.48 1.18
N TYR A 269 -8.54 -2.73 1.59
CA TYR A 269 -7.71 -1.70 2.23
C TYR A 269 -7.24 -0.65 1.21
N GLY A 270 -7.18 -1.06 -0.05
CA GLY A 270 -6.72 -0.26 -1.17
C GLY A 270 -6.21 -1.13 -2.30
N LYS A 271 -5.86 -0.50 -3.42
CA LYS A 271 -5.21 -1.17 -4.56
C LYS A 271 -3.70 -1.20 -4.35
N PHE A 272 -3.26 -1.97 -3.36
CA PHE A 272 -1.89 -2.00 -2.88
C PHE A 272 -1.09 -3.15 -3.48
N SER A 273 0.17 -2.87 -3.84
CA SER A 273 1.15 -3.89 -4.23
C SER A 273 1.61 -4.68 -3.01
N ASN A 274 2.20 -5.86 -3.24
CA ASN A 274 2.84 -6.61 -2.15
C ASN A 274 3.94 -5.81 -1.43
N ALA A 275 4.56 -4.83 -2.09
CA ALA A 275 5.53 -3.93 -1.45
C ALA A 275 4.90 -3.06 -0.36
N ILE A 276 3.67 -2.56 -0.56
CA ILE A 276 2.93 -1.77 0.43
C ILE A 276 2.34 -2.70 1.49
N LEU A 277 1.69 -3.79 1.07
CA LEU A 277 1.07 -4.75 1.98
C LEU A 277 2.10 -5.33 2.97
N LEU A 278 3.31 -5.66 2.50
CA LEU A 278 4.34 -6.20 3.36
C LEU A 278 4.91 -5.15 4.33
N LEU A 279 5.18 -3.94 3.84
CA LEU A 279 5.81 -2.88 4.63
C LEU A 279 4.86 -2.32 5.71
N ASP A 280 3.60 -2.12 5.38
CA ASP A 280 2.65 -1.38 6.23
C ASP A 280 1.67 -2.30 6.97
N PHE A 281 1.35 -3.48 6.40
CA PHE A 281 0.38 -4.41 7.00
C PHE A 281 1.01 -5.74 7.44
N GLY A 282 2.21 -6.08 6.96
CA GLY A 282 2.88 -7.33 7.31
C GLY A 282 2.32 -8.57 6.61
N PHE A 283 1.78 -8.44 5.39
CA PHE A 283 1.42 -9.61 4.60
C PHE A 283 1.58 -9.38 3.09
N THR A 284 1.50 -10.46 2.32
CA THR A 284 1.49 -10.44 0.86
C THR A 284 0.32 -11.25 0.34
N LEU A 285 -0.08 -10.99 -0.90
CA LEU A 285 -1.08 -11.78 -1.61
C LEU A 285 -0.40 -12.60 -2.71
N PRO A 286 -0.77 -13.88 -2.88
CA PRO A 286 -0.31 -14.66 -4.01
C PRO A 286 -0.88 -14.06 -5.30
N HIS A 287 -0.03 -13.89 -6.31
CA HIS A 287 -0.42 -13.36 -7.63
C HIS A 287 -1.17 -12.01 -7.57
N ASN A 288 -0.70 -11.07 -6.74
CA ASN A 288 -1.33 -9.77 -6.57
C ASN A 288 -1.36 -8.95 -7.88
N ILE A 289 -2.58 -8.69 -8.40
CA ILE A 289 -2.80 -7.92 -9.63
C ILE A 289 -2.40 -6.43 -9.51
N HIS A 290 -2.13 -5.97 -8.29
CA HIS A 290 -1.71 -4.59 -8.00
C HIS A 290 -0.21 -4.47 -7.78
N ASP A 291 0.55 -5.55 -7.92
CA ASP A 291 2.02 -5.48 -7.84
C ASP A 291 2.58 -4.44 -8.80
N GLU A 292 3.63 -3.79 -8.35
CA GLU A 292 4.42 -2.85 -9.11
C GLU A 292 5.90 -3.06 -8.75
N VAL A 293 6.78 -2.73 -9.68
CA VAL A 293 8.23 -2.72 -9.45
C VAL A 293 8.74 -1.31 -9.70
N ARG A 294 9.67 -0.86 -8.85
CA ARG A 294 10.34 0.42 -9.05
C ARG A 294 11.74 0.19 -9.60
N ILE A 295 12.09 0.94 -10.64
CA ILE A 295 13.42 0.94 -11.22
C ILE A 295 14.03 2.33 -11.10
N GLN A 296 15.34 2.39 -10.91
CA GLN A 296 16.10 3.64 -10.82
C GLN A 296 16.94 3.83 -12.08
N ILE A 297 16.82 4.99 -12.70
CA ILE A 297 17.62 5.35 -13.87
C ILE A 297 18.17 6.76 -13.69
N SER A 298 19.47 6.85 -13.47
CA SER A 298 20.21 8.10 -13.24
C SER A 298 21.06 8.50 -14.44
N VAL A 299 21.34 9.80 -14.54
CA VAL A 299 22.30 10.32 -15.52
C VAL A 299 23.71 10.13 -14.94
N PRO A 300 24.65 9.48 -15.66
CA PRO A 300 26.03 9.36 -15.19
C PRO A 300 26.67 10.72 -14.92
N LEU A 301 27.36 10.89 -13.79
CA LEU A 301 27.98 12.18 -13.40
C LEU A 301 29.01 12.68 -14.44
N GLN A 302 29.61 11.76 -15.19
CA GLN A 302 30.61 12.05 -16.21
C GLN A 302 29.99 12.31 -17.60
N ASP A 303 28.67 12.26 -17.74
CA ASP A 303 28.00 12.55 -19.01
C ASP A 303 28.23 14.01 -19.42
N PRO A 304 28.79 14.30 -20.62
CA PRO A 304 29.02 15.68 -21.07
C PRO A 304 27.74 16.54 -21.10
N LEU A 305 26.59 15.90 -21.24
CA LEU A 305 25.27 16.52 -21.28
C LEU A 305 24.54 16.45 -19.93
N TYR A 306 25.23 16.07 -18.84
CA TYR A 306 24.65 15.81 -17.52
C TYR A 306 23.64 16.88 -17.07
N LYS A 307 24.04 18.16 -17.11
CA LYS A 307 23.19 19.30 -16.70
C LYS A 307 21.91 19.39 -17.53
N MET A 308 22.03 19.21 -18.85
CA MET A 308 20.88 19.31 -19.76
C MET A 308 19.95 18.11 -19.62
N LYS A 309 20.51 16.89 -19.53
CA LYS A 309 19.71 15.67 -19.29
C LYS A 309 18.95 15.76 -17.98
N LEU A 310 19.58 16.21 -16.90
CA LEU A 310 18.90 16.44 -15.62
C LEU A 310 17.78 17.46 -15.72
N TYR A 311 18.01 18.59 -16.40
CA TYR A 311 16.99 19.61 -16.61
C TYR A 311 15.76 19.04 -17.32
N LEU A 312 15.97 18.28 -18.41
CA LEU A 312 14.89 17.67 -19.18
C LEU A 312 14.16 16.57 -18.41
N LEU A 313 14.88 15.75 -17.64
CA LEU A 313 14.27 14.76 -16.75
C LEU A 313 13.39 15.45 -15.70
N GLN A 314 13.86 16.53 -15.08
CA GLN A 314 13.07 17.30 -14.12
C GLN A 314 11.81 17.91 -14.78
N ARG A 315 11.96 18.48 -15.96
CA ARG A 315 10.86 19.13 -16.69
C ARG A 315 9.79 18.13 -17.15
N HIS A 316 10.20 17.00 -17.71
CA HIS A 316 9.27 16.08 -18.40
C HIS A 316 8.92 14.82 -17.59
N CYS A 317 9.69 14.46 -16.57
CA CYS A 317 9.42 13.27 -15.74
C CYS A 317 8.83 13.62 -14.37
N LEU A 318 9.19 14.76 -13.74
CA LEU A 318 8.80 15.09 -12.35
C LEU A 318 7.50 15.88 -12.19
N GLN A 319 7.03 16.56 -13.25
CA GLN A 319 5.69 17.19 -13.27
C GLN A 319 4.53 16.16 -13.15
N ILE A 320 4.83 14.85 -13.23
CA ILE A 320 3.84 13.76 -13.25
C ILE A 320 3.80 13.00 -11.91
N THR A 321 4.83 13.09 -11.07
CA THR A 321 5.03 12.19 -9.91
C THR A 321 4.58 12.77 -8.55
N CYS A 322 4.42 14.10 -8.41
CA CYS A 322 4.02 14.73 -7.15
C CYS A 322 2.48 14.81 -7.00
N LYS A 323 1.79 13.70 -6.72
CA LYS A 323 0.37 13.73 -6.32
C LYS A 323 -0.06 12.82 -5.17
N PHE A 324 0.82 12.01 -4.61
CA PHE A 324 0.48 11.21 -3.43
C PHE A 324 1.55 11.44 -2.37
N GLY A 325 1.10 11.87 -1.18
CA GLY A 325 1.94 12.20 -0.05
C GLY A 325 2.78 11.02 0.42
N PHE A 326 3.77 11.37 1.25
CA PHE A 326 4.78 10.53 1.90
C PHE A 326 6.06 10.23 1.09
N SER A 327 7.14 10.86 1.58
CA SER A 327 8.54 10.90 1.13
C SER A 327 8.85 11.72 -0.14
N LYS A 328 9.89 12.55 -0.04
CA LYS A 328 10.49 13.34 -1.13
C LYS A 328 11.28 12.37 -2.01
N TRP A 329 10.66 11.85 -3.08
CA TRP A 329 11.26 10.80 -3.90
C TRP A 329 12.46 11.34 -4.69
N SER A 330 13.44 10.47 -4.92
CA SER A 330 14.55 10.76 -5.83
C SER A 330 14.01 10.93 -7.26
N SER A 331 14.57 11.90 -7.98
CA SER A 331 14.12 12.29 -9.32
C SER A 331 14.31 11.23 -10.41
N ASP A 332 14.86 10.07 -10.06
CA ASP A 332 15.34 9.01 -10.93
C ASP A 332 14.56 7.69 -10.76
N SER A 333 13.49 7.64 -9.95
CA SER A 333 12.70 6.42 -9.71
C SER A 333 11.41 6.36 -10.56
N PHE A 334 11.20 5.23 -11.24
CA PHE A 334 10.04 4.98 -12.10
C PHE A 334 9.30 3.72 -11.67
N THR A 335 7.97 3.78 -11.65
CA THR A 335 7.11 2.64 -11.29
C THR A 335 6.59 1.94 -12.54
N ILE A 336 6.80 0.63 -12.62
CA ILE A 336 6.30 -0.25 -13.68
C ILE A 336 5.25 -1.17 -13.08
N LYS A 337 4.07 -1.19 -13.70
CA LYS A 337 3.01 -2.17 -13.47
C LYS A 337 2.99 -3.16 -14.63
N GLU A 338 2.25 -4.25 -14.48
CA GLU A 338 2.12 -5.25 -15.53
C GLU A 338 1.75 -4.62 -16.89
N VAL A 339 2.55 -4.94 -17.91
CA VAL A 339 2.45 -4.39 -19.26
C VAL A 339 1.86 -5.46 -20.18
N ARG A 340 0.70 -5.18 -20.80
CA ARG A 340 -0.10 -6.22 -21.50
C ARG A 340 -0.19 -6.09 -23.01
N SER A 341 0.07 -4.92 -23.60
CA SER A 341 -0.16 -4.74 -25.05
C SER A 341 0.75 -3.71 -25.70
N VAL A 342 1.31 -4.09 -26.86
CA VAL A 342 2.09 -3.24 -27.78
C VAL A 342 1.19 -2.52 -28.79
N LYS A 343 0.03 -3.13 -29.11
CA LYS A 343 -0.91 -2.68 -30.15
C LYS A 343 -2.33 -2.68 -29.56
N GLY A 344 -2.75 -1.61 -28.86
CA GLY A 344 -4.15 -1.46 -28.39
C GLY A 344 -4.36 -0.66 -27.10
N LYS A 345 -5.59 -0.74 -26.55
CA LYS A 345 -5.94 -0.23 -25.21
C LYS A 345 -5.38 -1.19 -24.16
N GLY A 346 -4.23 -0.86 -23.60
CA GLY A 346 -3.57 -1.56 -22.48
C GLY A 346 -2.52 -0.65 -21.83
N THR A 347 -2.00 -1.05 -20.68
CA THR A 347 -0.85 -0.40 -20.04
C THR A 347 0.42 -0.74 -20.83
N GLY A 348 1.00 0.27 -21.50
CA GLY A 348 2.35 0.22 -22.08
C GLY A 348 3.39 0.69 -21.06
N ILE A 349 4.65 0.83 -21.50
CA ILE A 349 5.71 1.43 -20.66
C ILE A 349 5.30 2.86 -20.24
N PRO A 350 5.45 3.22 -18.95
CA PRO A 350 5.10 4.54 -18.44
C PRO A 350 5.67 5.68 -19.30
N GLN A 351 4.87 6.72 -19.54
CA GLN A 351 5.29 7.85 -20.38
C GLN A 351 6.54 8.54 -19.82
N SER A 352 6.61 8.74 -18.50
CA SER A 352 7.79 9.30 -17.84
C SER A 352 9.04 8.44 -18.05
N LEU A 353 8.89 7.11 -17.99
CA LEU A 353 10.01 6.19 -18.21
C LEU A 353 10.47 6.19 -19.69
N ARG A 354 9.54 6.27 -20.65
CA ARG A 354 9.89 6.45 -22.07
C ARG A 354 10.61 7.77 -22.31
N ALA A 355 10.13 8.87 -21.70
CA ALA A 355 10.79 10.16 -21.79
C ALA A 355 12.23 10.10 -21.22
N ALA A 356 12.40 9.45 -20.07
CA ALA A 356 13.71 9.29 -19.46
C ALA A 356 14.67 8.50 -20.34
N ALA A 357 14.21 7.37 -20.91
CA ALA A 357 15.02 6.56 -21.81
C ALA A 357 15.48 7.36 -23.06
N ARG A 358 14.59 8.21 -23.62
CA ARG A 358 14.91 9.06 -24.77
C ARG A 358 15.95 10.14 -24.43
N VAL A 359 15.79 10.82 -23.29
CA VAL A 359 16.76 11.82 -22.83
C VAL A 359 18.12 11.16 -22.59
N LEU A 360 18.14 9.98 -21.98
CA LEU A 360 19.37 9.28 -21.65
C LEU A 360 20.11 8.72 -22.88
N SER A 361 19.38 8.30 -23.92
CA SER A 361 19.97 7.78 -25.15
C SER A 361 20.63 8.84 -26.03
N CYS A 362 20.36 10.13 -25.81
CA CYS A 362 20.97 11.20 -26.60
C CYS A 362 22.46 11.39 -26.29
N THR A 363 23.25 11.60 -27.33
CA THR A 363 24.71 11.75 -27.25
C THR A 363 25.20 13.15 -27.67
N SER A 364 24.34 13.99 -28.24
CA SER A 364 24.66 15.39 -28.56
C SER A 364 23.58 16.36 -28.06
N LEU A 365 23.96 17.64 -27.93
CA LEU A 365 23.03 18.71 -27.55
C LEU A 365 21.97 18.96 -28.64
N GLU A 366 22.33 18.79 -29.90
CA GLU A 366 21.40 18.88 -31.03
C GLU A 366 20.28 17.84 -30.89
N GLU A 367 20.61 16.60 -30.54
CA GLU A 367 19.59 15.55 -30.38
C GLU A 367 18.58 15.87 -29.26
N LEU A 368 19.06 16.46 -28.16
CA LEU A 368 18.22 16.88 -27.04
C LEU A 368 17.30 18.04 -27.45
N ASN A 369 17.84 19.02 -28.17
CA ASN A 369 17.09 20.18 -28.64
C ASN A 369 16.03 19.78 -29.67
N ASP A 370 16.38 18.95 -30.66
CA ASP A 370 15.44 18.41 -31.65
C ASP A 370 14.24 17.74 -30.99
N MET A 371 14.52 16.95 -29.95
CA MET A 371 13.51 16.20 -29.23
C MET A 371 12.60 17.10 -28.40
N GLU A 372 13.15 18.12 -27.75
CA GLU A 372 12.38 19.11 -27.00
C GLU A 372 11.51 19.97 -27.95
N GLU A 373 12.05 20.35 -29.10
CA GLU A 373 11.30 21.06 -30.13
C GLU A 373 10.15 20.19 -30.67
N GLU A 374 10.42 18.92 -31.00
CA GLU A 374 9.40 17.98 -31.42
C GLU A 374 8.29 17.82 -30.36
N ALA A 375 8.66 17.73 -29.08
CA ALA A 375 7.66 17.69 -28.00
C ALA A 375 6.81 18.96 -27.97
N THR A 376 7.43 20.12 -28.12
CA THR A 376 6.77 21.44 -28.12
C THR A 376 5.81 21.59 -29.29
N GLN A 377 6.17 21.11 -30.49
CA GLN A 377 5.30 21.08 -31.67
C GLN A 377 4.09 20.14 -31.51
N ASN A 378 4.13 19.19 -30.57
CA ASN A 378 3.07 18.23 -30.32
C ASN A 378 2.17 18.66 -29.14
N ASP A 379 2.38 18.08 -27.96
CA ASP A 379 1.58 18.33 -26.76
C ASP A 379 2.46 18.63 -25.53
N GLY A 380 3.72 18.98 -25.76
CA GLY A 380 4.74 19.28 -24.76
C GLY A 380 5.29 18.06 -24.03
N ARG A 381 4.86 16.83 -24.36
CA ARG A 381 5.21 15.62 -23.61
C ARG A 381 6.17 14.71 -24.37
N LEU A 382 7.41 14.65 -23.88
CA LEU A 382 8.48 13.79 -24.38
C LEU A 382 8.21 12.29 -24.32
N GLY A 383 7.17 11.83 -23.65
CA GLY A 383 6.92 10.41 -23.40
C GLY A 383 5.65 9.87 -24.00
N ARG A 384 4.81 10.68 -24.67
CA ARG A 384 3.48 10.25 -25.11
C ARG A 384 3.51 9.61 -26.50
N ARG A 385 4.02 10.36 -27.49
CA ARG A 385 4.12 9.94 -28.90
C ARG A 385 5.50 9.32 -29.19
N PRO A 386 5.63 8.39 -30.14
CA PRO A 386 6.94 7.97 -30.66
C PRO A 386 7.70 9.16 -31.25
N LEU A 387 9.03 9.15 -31.19
CA LEU A 387 9.86 10.15 -31.86
C LEU A 387 9.71 10.05 -33.38
N LYS A 388 9.81 11.17 -34.11
CA LYS A 388 9.86 11.18 -35.58
C LYS A 388 11.07 10.38 -36.10
N ASN A 389 12.23 10.55 -35.45
CA ASN A 389 13.39 9.73 -35.72
C ASN A 389 13.22 8.35 -35.06
N PHE A 390 12.79 7.38 -35.86
CA PHE A 390 12.49 6.04 -35.39
C PHE A 390 13.74 5.30 -34.88
N ASN A 391 14.91 5.54 -35.45
CA ASN A 391 16.15 4.92 -34.96
C ASN A 391 16.48 5.38 -33.53
N ARG A 392 16.29 6.67 -33.22
CA ARG A 392 16.45 7.19 -31.84
C ARG A 392 15.40 6.61 -30.89
N GLU A 393 14.17 6.41 -31.36
CA GLU A 393 13.13 5.74 -30.58
C GLU A 393 13.54 4.30 -30.23
N ILE A 394 14.04 3.53 -31.19
CA ILE A 394 14.51 2.15 -30.97
C ILE A 394 15.69 2.12 -30.01
N GLN A 395 16.68 3.01 -30.17
CA GLN A 395 17.83 3.11 -29.27
C GLN A 395 17.41 3.38 -27.82
N ALA A 396 16.45 4.28 -27.59
CA ALA A 396 15.91 4.53 -26.26
C ALA A 396 15.25 3.28 -25.65
N HIS A 397 14.47 2.54 -26.43
CA HIS A 397 13.82 1.31 -25.96
C HIS A 397 14.83 0.17 -25.73
N GLN A 398 15.89 0.07 -26.54
CA GLN A 398 16.98 -0.88 -26.34
C GLN A 398 17.79 -0.59 -25.07
N LEU A 399 18.06 0.69 -24.78
CA LEU A 399 18.69 1.11 -23.53
C LEU A 399 17.86 0.67 -22.32
N LEU A 400 16.54 0.88 -22.38
CA LEU A 400 15.63 0.47 -21.31
C LEU A 400 15.55 -1.06 -21.19
N LEU A 401 15.50 -1.78 -22.31
CA LEU A 401 15.47 -3.25 -22.33
C LEU A 401 16.72 -3.83 -21.70
N SER A 402 17.90 -3.29 -22.04
CA SER A 402 19.18 -3.71 -21.45
C SER A 402 19.18 -3.51 -19.93
N HIS A 403 18.73 -2.35 -19.46
CA HIS A 403 18.63 -2.08 -18.03
C HIS A 403 17.66 -3.03 -17.31
N ILE A 404 16.46 -3.25 -17.85
CA ILE A 404 15.46 -4.16 -17.27
C ILE A 404 15.94 -5.61 -17.28
N THR A 405 16.63 -6.04 -18.34
CA THR A 405 17.17 -7.40 -18.44
C THR A 405 18.21 -7.65 -17.34
N ARG A 406 19.10 -6.68 -17.09
CA ARG A 406 20.05 -6.75 -15.97
C ARG A 406 19.34 -6.87 -14.61
N LEU A 407 18.26 -6.11 -14.39
CA LEU A 407 17.46 -6.23 -13.16
C LEU A 407 16.82 -7.61 -13.04
N ILE A 408 16.27 -8.17 -14.13
CA ILE A 408 15.71 -9.52 -14.15
C ILE A 408 16.76 -10.55 -13.74
N ASP A 409 17.99 -10.44 -14.25
CA ASP A 409 19.09 -11.34 -13.91
C ASP A 409 19.49 -11.22 -12.43
N GLN A 410 19.54 -10.01 -11.88
CA GLN A 410 19.79 -9.77 -10.45
C GLN A 410 18.73 -10.43 -9.57
N TYR A 411 17.45 -10.24 -9.88
CA TYR A 411 16.35 -10.89 -9.16
C TYR A 411 16.41 -12.42 -9.25
N ASN A 412 16.68 -12.97 -10.44
CA ASN A 412 16.82 -14.41 -10.62
C ASN A 412 18.01 -14.99 -9.84
N ALA A 413 19.13 -14.26 -9.77
CA ALA A 413 20.31 -14.67 -9.00
C ALA A 413 19.99 -14.70 -7.50
N SER A 414 19.35 -13.65 -6.98
CA SER A 414 18.94 -13.56 -5.58
C SER A 414 17.91 -14.63 -5.22
N ALA A 415 16.95 -14.92 -6.10
CA ALA A 415 15.99 -16.03 -5.92
C ALA A 415 16.66 -17.42 -5.80
N LYS A 416 17.78 -17.66 -6.50
CA LYS A 416 18.52 -18.93 -6.40
C LYS A 416 19.21 -19.09 -5.05
N LEU A 417 19.66 -17.99 -4.44
CA LEU A 417 20.33 -17.99 -3.14
C LEU A 417 19.36 -18.23 -1.97
N MET A 418 18.06 -17.95 -2.14
CA MET A 418 17.03 -18.17 -1.12
C MET A 418 16.58 -19.65 -0.95
N LYS A 419 17.19 -20.60 -1.66
CA LYS A 419 16.84 -22.03 -1.52
C LYS A 419 17.18 -22.55 -0.11
N PRO A 420 16.38 -23.47 0.45
CA PRO A 420 16.49 -23.84 1.87
C PRO A 420 17.86 -24.45 2.19
N THR A 421 18.62 -23.79 3.07
CA THR A 421 19.78 -24.38 3.72
C THR A 421 19.31 -25.19 4.93
N GLY A 422 18.81 -26.41 4.67
CA GLY A 422 18.84 -27.58 5.56
C GLY A 422 18.26 -27.56 6.99
N CYS A 423 17.86 -26.41 7.56
CA CYS A 423 17.38 -26.33 8.94
C CYS A 423 15.86 -26.05 8.97
N PRO A 424 15.07 -26.73 9.82
CA PRO A 424 13.65 -26.39 9.99
C PRO A 424 13.55 -24.96 10.55
N ALA A 425 13.23 -24.03 9.65
CA ALA A 425 12.99 -22.65 10.01
C ALA A 425 11.75 -22.57 10.92
N SER A 426 11.71 -21.62 11.85
CA SER A 426 10.54 -21.43 12.71
C SER A 426 9.28 -21.21 11.85
N LYS A 427 8.08 -21.45 12.40
CA LYS A 427 6.82 -21.17 11.66
C LYS A 427 6.79 -19.71 11.16
N ARG A 428 7.33 -18.77 11.94
CA ARG A 428 7.46 -17.35 11.59
C ARG A 428 8.41 -17.15 10.40
N ASP A 429 9.57 -17.80 10.43
CA ASP A 429 10.56 -17.70 9.35
C ASP A 429 9.99 -18.25 8.04
N GLY A 430 9.19 -19.32 8.12
CA GLY A 430 8.49 -19.90 6.96
C GLY A 430 7.50 -18.90 6.34
N ILE A 431 6.72 -18.21 7.17
CA ILE A 431 5.77 -17.18 6.74
C ILE A 431 6.50 -16.01 6.07
N ARG A 432 7.52 -15.44 6.73
CA ARG A 432 8.28 -14.30 6.21
C ARG A 432 9.03 -14.64 4.92
N ARG A 433 9.56 -15.86 4.80
CA ARG A 433 10.15 -16.36 3.55
C ARG A 433 9.12 -16.46 2.43
N SER A 434 7.91 -16.94 2.71
CA SER A 434 6.82 -16.96 1.73
C SER A 434 6.51 -15.54 1.24
N MET A 435 6.43 -14.58 2.16
CA MET A 435 6.19 -13.17 1.83
C MET A 435 7.29 -12.57 0.96
N ALA A 436 8.57 -12.86 1.27
CA ALA A 436 9.70 -12.46 0.45
C ALA A 436 9.61 -13.03 -0.98
N CYS A 437 9.28 -14.31 -1.10
CA CYS A 437 9.08 -14.97 -2.40
C CYS A 437 7.94 -14.32 -3.21
N GLU A 438 6.79 -14.06 -2.58
CA GLU A 438 5.63 -13.46 -3.24
C GLU A 438 5.89 -12.02 -3.68
N LEU A 439 6.58 -11.22 -2.86
CA LEU A 439 7.01 -9.86 -3.22
C LEU A 439 7.89 -9.87 -4.47
N LEU A 440 8.98 -10.65 -4.43
CA LEU A 440 9.97 -10.66 -5.52
C LEU A 440 9.41 -11.30 -6.79
N ALA A 441 8.54 -12.30 -6.68
CA ALA A 441 7.85 -12.88 -7.82
C ALA A 441 6.92 -11.86 -8.50
N GLY A 442 6.24 -11.03 -7.72
CA GLY A 442 5.42 -9.92 -8.20
C GLY A 442 6.21 -8.87 -8.97
N GLU A 443 7.31 -8.40 -8.39
CA GLU A 443 8.20 -7.43 -9.02
C GLU A 443 8.85 -7.99 -10.30
N LEU A 444 9.33 -9.24 -10.25
CA LEU A 444 9.93 -9.93 -11.39
C LEU A 444 8.93 -10.14 -12.53
N ARG A 445 7.66 -10.45 -12.23
CA ARG A 445 6.59 -10.56 -13.23
C ARG A 445 6.42 -9.25 -13.99
N ASN A 446 6.40 -8.13 -13.28
CA ASN A 446 6.28 -6.80 -13.89
C ASN A 446 7.50 -6.45 -14.75
N LEU A 447 8.72 -6.72 -14.28
CA LEU A 447 9.95 -6.55 -15.08
C LEU A 447 9.91 -7.37 -16.37
N LYS A 448 9.55 -8.66 -16.27
CA LYS A 448 9.43 -9.55 -17.45
C LYS A 448 8.38 -9.05 -18.43
N SER A 449 7.22 -8.62 -17.95
CA SER A 449 6.17 -8.06 -18.82
C SER A 449 6.65 -6.81 -19.58
N ALA A 450 7.41 -5.93 -18.92
CA ALA A 450 8.00 -4.76 -19.54
C ALA A 450 9.08 -5.14 -20.56
N ALA A 451 9.95 -6.09 -20.25
CA ALA A 451 10.96 -6.60 -21.19
C ALA A 451 10.32 -7.20 -22.44
N SER A 452 9.30 -8.05 -22.29
CA SER A 452 8.57 -8.64 -23.42
C SER A 452 7.90 -7.57 -24.29
N TRP A 453 7.32 -6.54 -23.68
CA TRP A 453 6.76 -5.41 -24.40
C TRP A 453 7.82 -4.66 -25.20
N LEU A 454 8.99 -4.41 -24.60
CA LEU A 454 10.10 -3.70 -25.24
C LEU A 454 10.66 -4.47 -26.42
N VAL A 455 10.89 -5.79 -26.25
CA VAL A 455 11.33 -6.68 -27.34
C VAL A 455 10.36 -6.56 -28.52
N SER A 456 9.08 -6.78 -28.27
CA SER A 456 8.03 -6.72 -29.29
C SER A 456 7.95 -5.35 -29.97
N TYR A 457 8.13 -4.26 -29.21
CA TYR A 457 8.14 -2.91 -29.78
C TYR A 457 9.34 -2.69 -30.72
N THR A 458 10.50 -3.26 -30.38
CA THR A 458 11.72 -3.12 -31.17
C THR A 458 11.84 -4.08 -32.35
N THR A 459 11.07 -5.18 -32.38
CA THR A 459 11.11 -6.19 -33.45
C THR A 459 9.98 -6.04 -34.48
N ASP A 460 8.81 -5.55 -34.07
CA ASP A 460 7.58 -5.60 -34.89
C ASP A 460 7.29 -4.31 -35.69
N ARG A 461 8.26 -3.39 -35.78
CA ARG A 461 8.06 -2.06 -36.38
C ARG A 461 9.20 -1.60 -37.27
#